data_AF-A0A7X7LQT1-F1
#
_entry.id   AF-A0A7X7LQT1-F1
#
_cell.length_a   1.000
_cell.length_b   1.000
_cell.length_c   1.000
_cell.angle_alpha   90.00
_cell.angle_beta   90.00
_cell.angle_gamma   90.00
#
_symmetry.space_group_name_H-M   'P 1'
#
loop_
_entity.id
_entity.type
_entity.pdbx_description
1 polymer ?
#
loop_
_entity_poly.entity_id
_entity_poly.type
_entity_poly.pdbx_seq_one_letter_code
_entity_poly.pdbx_strand_id
1 'polypeptide(L)'
;MNNQTMKRVTTILFFGSLWGLIEATLGYLLHFLPVLVAGGILFPLATGILVRTYQVSGKRMDLVLVGFLAAIIKSVNLLMPQISIWKTINPMMSILFEALCVVMVIAVVQRNQPVIAFAVLPLASIIWRGLYLGYMGIQYQVTGFLSIHLESVENILSFVLLYGVMSGLVAGLFAFWIVYLKKRWQLPWEVRATLALPMLGLAILLTVFL
;
A
#
# COMPACT_ATOMS: atom_id res chain seq x y z
N MET A 1 0.00 24.24 17.36
CA MET A 1 0.88 23.22 16.73
C MET A 1 1.94 23.94 15.91
N ASN A 2 3.23 23.58 15.98
CA ASN A 2 4.25 24.27 15.17
C ASN A 2 4.08 23.95 13.66
N ASN A 3 4.62 24.80 12.78
CA ASN A 3 4.47 24.65 11.33
C ASN A 3 5.00 23.31 10.79
N GLN A 4 6.04 22.75 11.40
CA GLN A 4 6.61 21.47 10.97
C GLN A 4 5.70 20.29 11.31
N THR A 5 5.09 20.28 12.50
CA THR A 5 4.12 19.26 12.91
C THR A 5 2.85 19.36 12.07
N MET A 6 2.37 20.58 11.77
CA MET A 6 1.25 20.79 10.84
C MET A 6 1.56 20.21 9.45
N LYS A 7 2.75 20.50 8.91
CA LYS A 7 3.19 19.96 7.62
C LYS A 7 3.27 18.43 7.65
N ARG A 8 3.82 17.86 8.72
CA ARG A 8 3.92 16.39 8.90
C ARG A 8 2.55 15.72 8.92
N VAL A 9 1.63 16.21 9.74
CA VAL A 9 0.26 15.68 9.83
C VAL A 9 -0.45 15.82 8.48
N THR A 10 -0.30 16.96 7.82
CA THR A 10 -0.89 17.18 6.49
C THR A 10 -0.35 16.19 5.46
N THR A 11 0.96 15.91 5.47
CA THR A 11 1.59 14.90 4.61
C THR A 11 1.01 13.50 4.85
N ILE A 12 0.89 13.09 6.11
CA ILE A 12 0.33 11.79 6.47
C ILE A 12 -1.13 11.70 6.03
N LEU A 13 -1.94 12.72 6.35
CA LEU A 13 -3.34 12.78 5.96
C LEU A 13 -3.51 12.71 4.45
N PHE A 14 -2.72 13.48 3.70
CA PHE A 14 -2.78 13.48 2.25
C PHE A 14 -2.39 12.10 1.67
N PHE A 15 -1.20 11.58 1.95
CA PHE A 15 -0.77 10.34 1.32
C PHE A 15 -1.56 9.10 1.80
N GLY A 16 -1.97 9.06 3.07
CA GLY A 16 -2.84 7.99 3.58
C GLY A 16 -4.23 8.03 2.97
N SER A 17 -4.81 9.23 2.80
CA SER A 17 -6.10 9.38 2.11
C SER A 17 -6.02 9.08 0.63
N LEU A 18 -4.91 9.44 -0.03
CA LEU A 18 -4.67 9.09 -1.42
C LEU A 18 -4.62 7.56 -1.61
N TRP A 19 -3.92 6.85 -0.72
CA TRP A 19 -3.90 5.39 -0.77
C TRP A 19 -5.29 4.82 -0.46
N GLY A 20 -5.97 5.28 0.59
CA GLY A 20 -7.34 4.86 0.90
C GLY A 20 -8.31 5.09 -0.27
N LEU A 21 -8.17 6.20 -1.00
CA LEU A 21 -8.96 6.48 -2.19
C LEU A 21 -8.70 5.48 -3.32
N ILE A 22 -7.44 5.13 -3.57
CA ILE A 22 -7.05 4.11 -4.56
C ILE A 22 -7.63 2.74 -4.15
N GLU A 23 -7.56 2.39 -2.87
CA GLU A 23 -8.14 1.14 -2.34
C GLU A 23 -9.66 1.08 -2.50
N ALA A 24 -10.36 2.19 -2.23
CA ALA A 24 -11.81 2.27 -2.41
C ALA A 24 -12.20 2.18 -3.89
N THR A 25 -11.43 2.80 -4.78
CA THR A 25 -11.76 2.90 -6.21
C THR A 25 -11.16 1.78 -7.03
N LEU A 26 -9.85 1.82 -7.24
CA LEU A 26 -9.14 0.81 -8.01
C LEU A 26 -9.22 -0.55 -7.33
N GLY A 27 -9.13 -0.62 -6.00
CA GLY A 27 -9.31 -1.88 -5.26
C GLY A 27 -10.69 -2.52 -5.53
N TYR A 28 -11.76 -1.73 -5.59
CA TYR A 28 -13.08 -2.22 -6.01
C TYR A 28 -13.06 -2.75 -7.45
N LEU A 29 -12.47 -2.01 -8.39
CA LEU A 29 -12.37 -2.45 -9.79
C LEU A 29 -11.54 -3.74 -9.94
N LEU A 30 -10.55 -3.95 -9.08
CA LEU A 30 -9.71 -5.15 -9.10
C LEU A 30 -10.44 -6.41 -8.63
N HIS A 31 -11.59 -6.29 -7.97
CA HIS A 31 -12.44 -7.45 -7.67
C HIS A 31 -13.03 -8.10 -8.94
N PHE A 32 -13.02 -7.41 -10.08
CA PHE A 32 -13.41 -7.97 -11.37
C PHE A 32 -12.28 -8.75 -12.07
N LEU A 33 -11.06 -8.70 -11.52
CA LEU A 33 -9.91 -9.46 -12.00
C LEU A 33 -9.66 -10.69 -11.11
N PRO A 34 -8.86 -11.67 -11.58
CA PRO A 34 -8.46 -12.79 -10.73
C PRO A 34 -7.81 -12.30 -9.43
N VAL A 35 -8.26 -12.85 -8.29
CA VAL A 35 -7.89 -12.40 -6.94
C VAL A 35 -6.38 -12.32 -6.72
N LEU A 36 -5.61 -13.23 -7.32
CA LEU A 36 -4.16 -13.28 -7.20
C LEU A 36 -3.44 -12.06 -7.81
N VAL A 37 -4.10 -11.32 -8.71
CA VAL A 37 -3.52 -10.21 -9.48
C VAL A 37 -3.64 -8.87 -8.77
N ALA A 38 -4.63 -8.68 -7.89
CA ALA A 38 -4.95 -7.38 -7.30
C ALA A 38 -3.73 -6.76 -6.54
N GLY A 39 -3.09 -7.55 -5.67
CA GLY A 39 -1.86 -7.12 -4.98
C GLY A 39 -0.68 -6.89 -5.93
N GLY A 40 -0.75 -7.38 -7.16
CA GLY A 40 0.25 -7.11 -8.20
C GLY A 40 0.20 -5.66 -8.70
N ILE A 41 -0.98 -5.04 -8.67
CA ILE A 41 -1.23 -3.68 -9.15
C ILE A 41 -1.18 -2.66 -8.00
N LEU A 42 -1.74 -3.01 -6.84
CA LEU A 42 -1.81 -2.11 -5.69
C LEU A 42 -0.42 -1.89 -5.05
N PHE A 43 0.42 -2.92 -4.96
CA PHE A 43 1.74 -2.79 -4.34
C PHE A 43 2.67 -1.76 -5.02
N PRO A 44 2.79 -1.69 -6.37
CA PRO A 44 3.51 -0.61 -7.03
C PRO A 44 2.99 0.79 -6.72
N LEU A 45 1.66 0.96 -6.66
CA LEU A 45 1.03 2.24 -6.35
C LEU A 45 1.29 2.64 -4.90
N ALA A 46 1.11 1.70 -3.95
CA ALA A 46 1.45 1.86 -2.55
C ALA A 46 2.93 2.25 -2.38
N THR A 47 3.84 1.54 -3.06
CA THR A 47 5.27 1.87 -3.06
C THR A 47 5.52 3.29 -3.57
N GLY A 48 4.89 3.69 -4.67
CA GLY A 48 4.99 5.05 -5.21
C GLY A 48 4.55 6.12 -4.21
N ILE A 49 3.43 5.89 -3.53
CA ILE A 49 2.92 6.75 -2.46
C ILE A 49 3.94 6.84 -1.32
N LEU A 50 4.42 5.72 -0.81
CA LEU A 50 5.33 5.68 0.34
C LEU A 50 6.71 6.28 0.03
N VAL A 51 7.21 6.07 -1.20
CA VAL A 51 8.44 6.72 -1.69
C VAL A 51 8.26 8.24 -1.71
N ARG A 52 7.10 8.74 -2.15
CA ARG A 52 6.80 10.18 -2.13
C ARG A 52 6.62 10.72 -0.72
N THR A 53 5.92 10.00 0.15
CA THR A 53 5.79 10.35 1.57
C THR A 53 7.17 10.52 2.19
N TYR A 54 8.11 9.62 1.91
CA TYR A 54 9.47 9.73 2.42
C TYR A 54 10.21 10.96 1.88
N GLN A 55 10.10 11.25 0.58
CA GLN A 55 10.75 12.43 -0.02
C GLN A 55 10.23 13.75 0.57
N VAL A 56 8.96 13.81 0.96
CA VAL A 56 8.34 15.02 1.53
C VAL A 56 8.59 15.15 3.03
N SER A 57 8.52 14.04 3.78
CA SER A 57 8.61 14.04 5.25
C SER A 57 10.01 13.81 5.80
N GLY A 58 10.85 13.06 5.08
CA GLY A 58 12.15 12.57 5.55
C GLY A 58 12.10 11.54 6.68
N LYS A 59 10.91 11.06 7.10
CA LYS A 59 10.74 10.21 8.28
C LYS A 59 10.14 8.85 7.92
N ARG A 60 10.84 7.77 8.29
CA ARG A 60 10.35 6.39 8.06
C ARG A 60 9.03 6.09 8.79
N MET A 61 8.84 6.65 9.99
CA MET A 61 7.61 6.47 10.76
C MET A 61 6.38 7.03 10.01
N ASP A 62 6.55 8.03 9.16
CA ASP A 62 5.41 8.62 8.45
C ASP A 62 4.86 7.68 7.37
N LEU A 63 5.67 6.76 6.86
CA LEU A 63 5.22 5.71 5.93
C LEU A 63 4.33 4.70 6.67
N VAL A 64 4.72 4.32 7.89
CA VAL A 64 3.91 3.46 8.76
C VAL A 64 2.57 4.14 9.04
N LEU A 65 2.58 5.41 9.45
CA LEU A 65 1.36 6.17 9.73
C LEU A 65 0.47 6.36 8.49
N VAL A 66 1.06 6.51 7.30
CA VAL A 66 0.31 6.52 6.02
C VAL A 66 -0.38 5.19 5.77
N GLY A 67 0.31 4.06 5.96
CA GLY A 67 -0.30 2.73 5.84
C GLY A 67 -1.40 2.49 6.87
N PHE A 68 -1.17 2.87 8.14
CA PHE A 68 -2.21 2.83 9.17
C PHE A 68 -3.42 3.67 8.81
N LEU A 69 -3.24 4.90 8.32
CA LEU A 69 -4.36 5.75 7.93
C LEU A 69 -5.15 5.14 6.77
N ALA A 70 -4.48 4.57 5.76
CA ALA A 70 -5.15 3.86 4.67
C ALA A 70 -5.95 2.65 5.17
N ALA A 71 -5.38 1.88 6.11
CA ALA A 71 -6.07 0.76 6.75
C ALA A 71 -7.27 1.22 7.61
N ILE A 72 -7.18 2.36 8.30
CA ILE A 72 -8.30 2.97 9.05
C ILE A 72 -9.41 3.42 8.10
N ILE A 73 -9.07 4.00 6.95
CA ILE A 73 -10.07 4.34 5.94
C ILE A 73 -10.76 3.04 5.47
N LYS A 74 -10.00 1.98 5.17
CA LYS A 74 -10.56 0.68 4.78
C LYS A 74 -11.42 0.06 5.87
N SER A 75 -11.09 0.26 7.15
CA SER A 75 -11.84 -0.30 8.29
C SER A 75 -13.24 0.27 8.45
N VAL A 76 -13.56 1.39 7.78
CA VAL A 76 -14.94 1.91 7.69
C VAL A 76 -15.91 0.84 7.16
N ASN A 77 -15.44 -0.08 6.31
CA ASN A 77 -16.25 -1.20 5.81
C ASN A 77 -16.68 -2.21 6.90
N LEU A 78 -16.06 -2.19 8.07
CA LEU A 78 -16.51 -2.98 9.22
C LEU A 78 -17.84 -2.45 9.80
N LEU A 79 -18.17 -1.19 9.54
CA LEU A 79 -19.41 -0.56 9.99
C LEU A 79 -20.56 -0.75 8.98
N MET A 80 -20.26 -1.30 7.79
CA MET A 80 -21.25 -1.45 6.72
C MET A 80 -22.00 -2.78 6.88
N PRO A 81 -23.34 -2.76 6.90
CA PRO A 81 -24.11 -4.00 6.95
C PRO A 81 -23.85 -4.81 5.67
N GLN A 82 -23.82 -6.14 5.78
CA GLN A 82 -23.67 -7.10 4.66
C GLN A 82 -22.25 -7.30 4.10
N ILE A 83 -21.24 -6.54 4.51
CA ILE A 83 -19.85 -6.82 4.14
C ILE A 83 -19.26 -7.85 5.10
N SER A 84 -18.74 -8.96 4.57
CA SER A 84 -17.99 -9.92 5.38
C SER A 84 -16.79 -9.25 6.03
N ILE A 85 -16.62 -9.45 7.34
CA ILE A 85 -15.50 -8.90 8.12
C ILE A 85 -14.15 -9.20 7.46
N TRP A 86 -14.00 -10.39 6.87
CA TRP A 86 -12.76 -10.82 6.21
C TRP A 86 -12.48 -10.10 4.89
N LYS A 87 -13.52 -9.64 4.18
CA LYS A 87 -13.35 -8.77 2.99
C LYS A 87 -12.82 -7.38 3.36
N THR A 88 -12.80 -7.05 4.64
CA THR A 88 -12.26 -5.79 5.17
C THR A 88 -10.92 -5.99 5.85
N ILE A 89 -10.81 -6.94 6.79
CA ILE A 89 -9.57 -7.19 7.55
C ILE A 89 -8.44 -7.65 6.63
N ASN A 90 -8.71 -8.51 5.64
CA ASN A 90 -7.64 -9.04 4.79
C ASN A 90 -6.94 -7.93 3.97
N PRO A 91 -7.67 -7.04 3.26
CA PRO A 91 -7.06 -5.85 2.67
C PRO A 91 -6.35 -4.93 3.68
N MET A 92 -6.91 -4.73 4.88
CA MET A 92 -6.24 -3.93 5.92
C MET A 92 -4.87 -4.52 6.29
N MET A 93 -4.78 -5.83 6.46
CA MET A 93 -3.52 -6.51 6.78
C MET A 93 -2.53 -6.42 5.62
N SER A 94 -2.99 -6.54 4.37
CA SER A 94 -2.14 -6.35 3.18
C SER A 94 -1.51 -4.95 3.18
N ILE A 95 -2.33 -3.89 3.35
CA ILE A 95 -1.86 -2.49 3.41
C ILE A 95 -0.78 -2.33 4.48
N LEU A 96 -0.98 -2.89 5.67
CA LEU A 96 -0.02 -2.79 6.77
C LEU A 96 1.28 -3.53 6.46
N PHE A 97 1.22 -4.75 5.93
CA PHE A 97 2.42 -5.51 5.57
C PHE A 97 3.21 -4.87 4.44
N GLU A 98 2.53 -4.34 3.41
CA GLU A 98 3.16 -3.58 2.33
C GLU A 98 3.90 -2.36 2.87
N ALA A 99 3.24 -1.57 3.74
CA ALA A 99 3.84 -0.39 4.34
C ALA A 99 5.09 -0.74 5.17
N LEU A 100 5.01 -1.77 6.00
CA LEU A 100 6.14 -2.24 6.81
C LEU A 100 7.30 -2.71 5.93
N CYS A 101 7.04 -3.45 4.86
CA CYS A 101 8.08 -3.94 3.97
C CYS A 101 8.76 -2.81 3.19
N VAL A 102 8.01 -1.82 2.71
CA VAL A 102 8.58 -0.64 2.05
C VAL A 102 9.41 0.19 3.03
N VAL A 103 8.97 0.33 4.29
CA VAL A 103 9.74 1.02 5.35
C VAL A 103 11.12 0.39 5.57
N MET A 104 11.24 -0.94 5.47
CA MET A 104 12.53 -1.63 5.63
C MET A 104 13.51 -1.29 4.50
N VAL A 105 13.02 -1.11 3.28
CA VAL A 105 13.87 -0.91 2.09
C VAL A 105 13.99 0.55 1.64
N ILE A 106 13.17 1.47 2.18
CA ILE A 106 13.08 2.85 1.69
C ILE A 106 14.42 3.59 1.71
N ALA A 107 15.25 3.35 2.72
CA ALA A 107 16.55 3.99 2.85
C ALA A 107 17.55 3.56 1.77
N VAL A 108 17.38 2.36 1.22
CA VAL A 108 18.16 1.86 0.08
C VAL A 108 17.58 2.42 -1.22
N VAL A 109 16.26 2.41 -1.37
CA VAL A 109 15.54 2.93 -2.55
C VAL A 109 15.88 4.39 -2.84
N GLN A 110 16.09 5.21 -1.81
CA GLN A 110 16.38 6.65 -1.92
C GLN A 110 17.87 6.97 -2.11
N ARG A 111 18.77 5.97 -2.08
CA ARG A 111 20.19 6.17 -2.42
C ARG A 111 20.31 6.37 -3.93
N ASN A 112 21.40 6.97 -4.41
CA ASN A 112 21.65 7.12 -5.85
C ASN A 112 22.16 5.81 -6.49
N GLN A 113 21.50 4.68 -6.23
CA GLN A 113 21.91 3.34 -6.65
C GLN A 113 20.72 2.58 -7.24
N PRO A 114 20.32 2.89 -8.49
CA PRO A 114 19.07 2.41 -9.07
C PRO A 114 19.01 0.89 -9.17
N VAL A 115 20.13 0.24 -9.53
CA VAL A 115 20.20 -1.23 -9.64
C VAL A 115 19.83 -1.91 -8.32
N ILE A 116 20.31 -1.38 -7.18
CA ILE A 116 19.98 -1.95 -5.87
C ILE A 116 18.53 -1.67 -5.51
N ALA A 117 18.00 -0.47 -5.81
CA ALA A 117 16.59 -0.16 -5.63
C ALA A 117 15.66 -1.12 -6.41
N PHE A 118 16.05 -1.50 -7.63
CA PHE A 118 15.36 -2.50 -8.44
C PHE A 118 15.39 -3.91 -7.86
N ALA A 119 16.43 -4.27 -7.10
CA ALA A 119 16.53 -5.58 -6.48
C ALA A 119 15.75 -5.68 -5.14
N VAL A 120 15.77 -4.62 -4.33
CA VAL A 120 15.15 -4.65 -2.99
C VAL A 120 13.63 -4.58 -3.00
N LEU A 121 13.02 -4.01 -4.04
CA LEU A 121 11.55 -3.90 -4.14
C LEU A 121 10.86 -5.22 -4.50
N PRO A 122 11.36 -6.07 -5.42
CA PRO A 122 10.97 -7.47 -5.54
C PRO A 122 11.07 -8.23 -4.22
N LEU A 123 12.17 -8.07 -3.48
CA LEU A 123 12.32 -8.73 -2.19
C LEU A 123 11.27 -8.27 -1.18
N ALA A 124 11.04 -6.95 -1.06
CA ALA A 124 9.97 -6.41 -0.22
C ALA A 124 8.59 -6.94 -0.62
N SER A 125 8.35 -7.07 -1.93
CA SER A 125 7.11 -7.60 -2.52
C SER A 125 6.84 -9.06 -2.17
N ILE A 126 7.89 -9.88 -2.17
CA ILE A 126 7.85 -11.30 -1.77
C ILE A 126 7.60 -11.40 -0.26
N ILE A 127 8.32 -10.60 0.54
CA ILE A 127 8.24 -10.66 2.01
C ILE A 127 6.84 -10.31 2.50
N TRP A 128 6.22 -9.22 2.03
CA TRP A 128 4.88 -8.86 2.51
C TRP A 128 3.85 -9.94 2.16
N ARG A 129 3.99 -10.59 0.99
CA ARG A 129 3.13 -11.71 0.59
C ARG A 129 3.34 -12.93 1.47
N GLY A 130 4.59 -13.22 1.84
CA GLY A 130 4.90 -14.26 2.83
C GLY A 130 4.25 -13.98 4.18
N LEU A 131 4.33 -12.73 4.67
CA LEU A 131 3.65 -12.30 5.89
C LEU A 131 2.13 -12.45 5.77
N TYR A 132 1.57 -12.08 4.62
CA TYR A 132 0.15 -12.19 4.33
C TYR A 132 -0.34 -13.64 4.28
N LEU A 133 0.43 -14.55 3.67
CA LEU A 133 0.13 -15.99 3.71
C LEU A 133 0.21 -16.55 5.13
N GLY A 134 1.20 -16.12 5.93
CA GLY A 134 1.29 -16.48 7.35
C GLY A 134 0.06 -16.04 8.13
N TYR A 135 -0.40 -14.79 7.92
CA TYR A 135 -1.65 -14.28 8.47
C TYR A 135 -2.86 -15.11 8.03
N MET A 136 -2.97 -15.46 6.74
CA MET A 136 -4.05 -16.31 6.23
C MET A 136 -4.02 -17.72 6.82
N GLY A 137 -2.83 -18.27 7.06
CA GLY A 137 -2.67 -19.55 7.75
C GLY A 137 -3.22 -19.51 9.17
N ILE A 138 -2.91 -18.44 9.92
CA ILE A 138 -3.48 -18.21 11.26
C ILE A 138 -5.01 -18.05 11.18
N GLN A 139 -5.50 -17.25 10.23
CA GLN A 139 -6.94 -17.07 10.01
C GLN A 139 -7.64 -18.41 9.76
N TYR A 140 -7.06 -19.28 8.93
CA TYR A 140 -7.60 -20.61 8.66
C TYR A 140 -7.69 -21.46 9.92
N GLN A 141 -6.66 -21.47 10.78
CA GLN A 141 -6.69 -22.22 12.04
C GLN A 141 -7.78 -21.73 13.01
N VAL A 142 -8.08 -20.43 13.01
CA VAL A 142 -9.08 -19.83 13.91
C VAL A 142 -10.50 -19.96 13.37
N THR A 143 -10.68 -19.92 12.05
CA THR A 143 -12.01 -19.73 11.42
C THR A 143 -12.45 -20.87 10.52
N GLY A 144 -11.53 -21.76 10.13
CA GLY A 144 -11.75 -22.78 9.10
C GLY A 144 -11.84 -22.23 7.68
N PHE A 145 -11.73 -20.91 7.46
CA PHE A 145 -11.81 -20.32 6.12
C PHE A 145 -10.49 -20.51 5.35
N LEU A 146 -10.51 -21.35 4.32
CA LEU A 146 -9.37 -21.55 3.44
C LEU A 146 -9.36 -20.47 2.34
N SER A 147 -8.29 -19.69 2.30
CA SER A 147 -8.07 -18.66 1.28
C SER A 147 -7.60 -19.28 -0.04
N ILE A 148 -8.04 -18.72 -1.17
CA ILE A 148 -7.58 -19.13 -2.53
C ILE A 148 -6.06 -19.16 -2.65
N HIS A 149 -5.37 -18.27 -1.94
CA HIS A 149 -3.92 -18.22 -1.93
C HIS A 149 -3.24 -19.44 -1.29
N LEU A 150 -3.96 -20.20 -0.45
CA LEU A 150 -3.47 -21.37 0.29
C LEU A 150 -4.06 -22.70 -0.22
N GLU A 151 -4.94 -22.67 -1.23
CA GLU A 151 -5.59 -23.87 -1.77
C GLU A 151 -4.62 -24.87 -2.41
N SER A 152 -3.50 -24.39 -2.96
CA SER A 152 -2.50 -25.22 -3.61
C SER A 152 -1.09 -24.63 -3.50
N VAL A 153 -0.08 -25.49 -3.65
CA VAL A 153 1.32 -25.05 -3.74
C VAL A 153 1.53 -24.13 -4.95
N GLU A 154 0.82 -24.38 -6.05
CA GLU A 154 0.85 -23.53 -7.24
C GLU A 154 0.34 -22.11 -6.95
N ASN A 155 -0.77 -21.97 -6.21
CA ASN A 155 -1.31 -20.65 -5.85
C ASN A 155 -0.37 -19.91 -4.90
N ILE A 156 0.24 -20.62 -3.95
CA ILE A 156 1.26 -20.06 -3.04
C ILE A 156 2.45 -19.54 -3.84
N LEU A 157 3.04 -20.37 -4.70
CA LEU A 157 4.22 -19.99 -5.49
C LEU A 157 3.89 -18.88 -6.50
N SER A 158 2.73 -18.94 -7.15
CA SER A 158 2.27 -17.90 -8.07
C SER A 158 2.08 -16.57 -7.35
N PHE A 159 1.40 -16.58 -6.20
CA PHE A 159 1.21 -15.38 -5.39
C PHE A 159 2.53 -14.80 -4.92
N VAL A 160 3.34 -15.60 -4.21
CA VAL A 160 4.56 -15.11 -3.54
C VAL A 160 5.67 -14.81 -4.53
N LEU A 161 5.98 -15.72 -5.46
CA LEU A 161 7.13 -15.60 -6.34
C LEU A 161 6.78 -14.90 -7.64
N LEU A 162 5.84 -15.43 -8.43
CA LEU A 162 5.53 -14.87 -9.75
C LEU A 162 5.00 -13.44 -9.63
N TYR A 163 3.88 -13.26 -8.93
CA TYR A 163 3.28 -11.93 -8.74
C TYR A 163 4.12 -11.05 -7.82
N GLY A 164 4.83 -11.63 -6.84
CA GLY A 164 5.78 -10.89 -5.99
C GLY A 164 6.90 -10.24 -6.80
N VAL A 165 7.62 -11.02 -7.61
CA VAL A 165 8.69 -10.52 -8.48
C VAL A 165 8.15 -9.51 -9.48
N MET A 166 7.09 -9.85 -10.21
CA MET A 166 6.51 -8.96 -11.22
C MET A 166 6.11 -7.60 -10.62
N SER A 167 5.36 -7.60 -9.53
CA SER A 167 4.91 -6.35 -8.89
C SER A 167 6.06 -5.57 -8.27
N GLY A 168 7.06 -6.23 -7.70
CA GLY A 168 8.24 -5.55 -7.19
C GLY A 168 9.12 -4.94 -8.29
N LEU A 169 9.19 -5.56 -9.47
CA LEU A 169 9.87 -4.98 -10.63
C LEU A 169 9.13 -3.73 -11.13
N VAL A 170 7.79 -3.78 -11.22
CA VAL A 170 6.98 -2.61 -11.57
C VAL A 170 7.13 -1.52 -10.51
N ALA A 171 7.12 -1.86 -9.23
CA ALA A 171 7.41 -0.92 -8.14
C ALA A 171 8.83 -0.31 -8.29
N GLY A 172 9.81 -1.11 -8.71
CA GLY A 172 11.16 -0.66 -9.06
C GLY A 172 11.17 0.37 -10.18
N LEU A 173 10.43 0.14 -11.27
CA LEU A 173 10.26 1.11 -12.36
C LEU A 173 9.64 2.42 -11.86
N PHE A 174 8.60 2.34 -11.02
CA PHE A 174 7.96 3.51 -10.43
C PHE A 174 8.93 4.29 -9.52
N ALA A 175 9.63 3.60 -8.61
CA ALA A 175 10.62 4.22 -7.75
C ALA A 175 11.76 4.84 -8.56
N PHE A 176 12.20 4.16 -9.62
CA PHE A 176 13.21 4.68 -10.53
C PHE A 176 12.77 6.00 -11.18
N TRP A 177 11.54 6.03 -11.70
CA TRP A 177 10.96 7.23 -12.30
C TRP A 177 10.83 8.38 -11.29
N ILE A 178 10.40 8.08 -10.07
CA ILE A 178 10.21 9.06 -8.99
C ILE A 178 11.53 9.64 -8.47
N VAL A 179 12.54 8.79 -8.27
CA VAL A 179 13.80 9.14 -7.58
C VAL A 179 14.87 9.64 -8.56
N TYR A 180 15.00 9.03 -9.75
CA TYR A 180 16.17 9.22 -10.62
C TYR A 180 15.86 10.00 -11.90
N LEU A 181 14.69 9.79 -12.50
CA LEU A 181 14.32 10.48 -13.75
C LEU A 181 13.76 11.88 -13.51
N LYS A 182 13.11 12.11 -12.37
CA LYS A 182 12.55 13.42 -12.03
C LYS A 182 13.58 14.38 -11.42
N LYS A 183 14.54 14.84 -12.24
CA LYS A 183 15.18 16.17 -12.04
C LYS A 183 14.27 17.33 -12.46
N ARG A 184 13.16 17.09 -13.16
CA ARG A 184 12.32 18.14 -13.81
C ARG A 184 10.85 18.22 -13.41
N TRP A 185 10.28 17.24 -12.71
CA TRP A 185 8.89 17.33 -12.23
C TRP A 185 8.89 17.33 -10.70
N GLN A 186 9.32 18.45 -10.13
CA GLN A 186 8.75 18.87 -8.85
C GLN A 186 7.25 19.03 -9.14
N LEU A 187 6.42 18.10 -8.67
CA LEU A 187 4.97 18.34 -8.73
C LEU A 187 4.76 19.66 -7.99
N PRO A 188 4.20 20.70 -8.63
CA PRO A 188 4.10 22.03 -8.01
C PRO A 188 3.10 22.06 -6.84
N TRP A 189 2.57 20.90 -6.48
CA TRP A 189 1.52 20.73 -5.50
C TRP A 189 2.20 20.55 -4.16
N GLU A 190 2.27 21.64 -3.41
CA GLU A 190 2.49 21.56 -1.99
C GLU A 190 1.35 20.74 -1.36
N VAL A 191 1.71 19.79 -0.51
CA VAL A 191 0.74 19.02 0.26
C VAL A 191 0.06 19.96 1.24
N ARG A 192 -1.14 20.44 0.87
CA ARG A 192 -1.93 21.43 1.62
C ARG A 192 -3.05 20.75 2.39
N ALA A 193 -3.34 21.24 3.60
CA ALA A 193 -4.42 20.73 4.43
C ALA A 193 -5.79 20.85 3.75
N THR A 194 -5.97 21.89 2.94
CA THR A 194 -7.17 22.13 2.13
C THR A 194 -7.41 21.06 1.06
N LEU A 195 -6.39 20.30 0.66
CA LEU A 195 -6.54 19.15 -0.24
C LEU A 195 -6.61 17.84 0.54
N ALA A 196 -5.87 17.73 1.65
CA ALA A 196 -5.83 16.51 2.47
C ALA A 196 -7.19 16.17 3.10
N LEU A 197 -7.90 17.16 3.66
CA LEU A 197 -9.19 16.92 4.34
C LEU A 197 -10.32 16.52 3.37
N PRO A 198 -10.54 17.21 2.22
CA PRO A 198 -11.52 16.75 1.25
C PRO A 198 -11.18 15.38 0.67
N MET A 199 -9.90 15.08 0.45
CA MET A 199 -9.48 13.76 -0.03
C MET A 199 -9.75 12.66 1.00
N LEU A 200 -9.55 12.93 2.30
CA LEU A 200 -9.94 12.02 3.38
C LEU A 200 -11.45 11.78 3.36
N GLY A 201 -12.23 12.86 3.31
CA GLY A 201 -13.69 12.78 3.24
C GLY A 201 -14.15 11.96 2.03
N LEU A 202 -13.59 12.23 0.85
CA LEU A 202 -13.88 11.50 -0.38
C LEU A 202 -13.49 10.02 -0.27
N ALA A 203 -12.31 9.70 0.27
CA ALA A 203 -11.87 8.32 0.44
C ALA A 203 -12.80 7.52 1.37
N ILE A 204 -13.23 8.13 2.48
CA ILE A 204 -14.22 7.52 3.40
C ILE A 204 -15.57 7.35 2.70
N LEU A 205 -16.06 8.38 2.02
CA LEU A 205 -17.34 8.32 1.29
C LEU A 205 -17.32 7.21 0.24
N LEU A 206 -16.28 7.15 -0.60
CA LEU A 206 -16.18 6.10 -1.61
C LEU A 206 -16.01 4.71 -1.00
N THR A 207 -15.35 4.59 0.14
CA THR A 207 -15.25 3.30 0.85
C THR A 207 -16.64 2.80 1.29
N VAL A 208 -17.53 3.70 1.69
CA VAL A 208 -18.92 3.36 2.06
C VAL A 208 -19.76 2.95 0.85
N PHE A 209 -19.55 3.58 -0.31
CA PHE A 209 -20.41 3.41 -1.49
C PHE A 209 -19.91 2.37 -2.52
N LEU A 210 -18.65 1.94 -2.45
CA LEU A 210 -18.01 0.96 -3.36
C LEU A 210 -17.64 -0.32 -2.61
#